data_AF-A0A6H9GBA6-F1
#
_entry.id   AF-A0A6H9GBA6-F1
#
_cell.length_a   1.000
_cell.length_b   1.000
_cell.length_c   1.000
_cell.angle_alpha   90.00
_cell.angle_beta   90.00
_cell.angle_gamma   90.00
#
_symmetry.space_group_name_H-M   'P 1'
#
loop_
_entity.id
_entity.type
_entity.pdbx_description
1 polymer ?
#
loop_
_entity_poly.entity_id
_entity_poly.type
_entity_poly.pdbx_seq_one_letter_code
_entity_poly.pdbx_strand_id
1 'polypeptide(L)'
;MWTPLQAAPLPCLDSGNDCLRTLTEAAIERSPELQTLDERIALIDRRLQLAGQRIDQANARQWTGYLTTDPIAILQNLFGGGQVQQQRMAITDLEIRAADLEAARAELERQRAAKRSQLGEQVLTLVIAYETAGDRERAILAQLSHHDLLTRITEIDYRLGGSSTETYLTRIAQREQLEIQWNRYRLERETAKRQLLSLTGFSAPEITG
;
A
#
# COMPACT_ATOMS: atom_id res chain seq x y z
N MET A 1 -17.76 1.05 20.10
CA MET A 1 -18.55 0.01 19.41
C MET A 1 -17.78 -0.30 18.13
N TRP A 2 -17.03 -1.40 18.10
CA TRP A 2 -16.24 -1.78 16.93
C TRP A 2 -17.17 -2.56 16.00
N THR A 3 -17.63 -1.94 14.93
CA THR A 3 -18.32 -2.67 13.86
C THR A 3 -17.31 -3.64 13.24
N PRO A 4 -17.55 -4.96 13.28
CA PRO A 4 -16.78 -5.85 12.42
C PRO A 4 -17.11 -5.40 10.99
N LEU A 5 -16.11 -4.86 10.29
CA LEU A 5 -16.19 -4.66 8.86
C LEU A 5 -16.55 -6.02 8.27
N GLN A 6 -17.80 -6.20 7.87
CA GLN A 6 -18.22 -7.34 7.08
C GLN A 6 -17.32 -7.32 5.86
N ALA A 7 -16.38 -8.25 5.84
CA ALA A 7 -15.37 -8.30 4.81
C ALA A 7 -16.10 -8.62 3.51
N ALA A 8 -16.16 -7.64 2.59
CA ALA A 8 -16.85 -7.80 1.33
C ALA A 8 -16.22 -8.95 0.53
N PRO A 9 -16.99 -9.68 -0.28
CA PRO A 9 -16.45 -10.70 -1.16
C PRO A 9 -15.47 -10.04 -2.16
N LEU A 10 -14.39 -10.74 -2.49
CA LEU A 10 -13.43 -10.30 -3.50
C LEU A 10 -14.15 -9.95 -4.82
N PRO A 11 -14.06 -8.71 -5.32
CA PRO A 11 -14.78 -8.29 -6.53
C PRO A 11 -14.20 -8.91 -7.80
N CYS A 12 -12.89 -9.17 -7.81
CA CYS A 12 -12.12 -9.63 -8.96
C CYS A 12 -10.74 -10.14 -8.47
N LEU A 13 -10.03 -10.88 -9.33
CA LEU A 13 -8.68 -11.36 -9.02
C LEU A 13 -7.88 -11.60 -10.31
N ASP A 14 -7.70 -10.53 -11.06
CA ASP A 14 -7.03 -10.48 -12.36
C ASP A 14 -6.16 -9.22 -12.51
N SER A 15 -5.21 -9.25 -13.45
CA SER A 15 -4.30 -8.14 -13.77
C SER A 15 -4.97 -7.03 -14.60
N GLY A 16 -6.30 -7.04 -14.72
CA GLY A 16 -7.07 -5.97 -15.33
C GLY A 16 -6.92 -4.65 -14.56
N ASN A 17 -6.81 -3.53 -15.28
CA ASN A 17 -6.60 -2.21 -14.69
C ASN A 17 -7.69 -1.82 -13.67
N ASP A 18 -8.95 -2.15 -13.96
CA ASP A 18 -10.05 -1.87 -13.04
C ASP A 18 -9.95 -2.70 -11.76
N CYS A 19 -9.60 -3.98 -11.88
CA CYS A 19 -9.43 -4.84 -10.72
C CYS A 19 -8.27 -4.39 -9.83
N LEU A 20 -7.11 -4.14 -10.44
CA LEU A 20 -5.93 -3.65 -9.75
C LEU A 20 -6.20 -2.33 -9.03
N ARG A 21 -6.94 -1.41 -9.66
CA ARG A 21 -7.35 -0.15 -9.03
C ARG A 21 -8.20 -0.39 -7.80
N THR A 22 -9.26 -1.20 -7.89
CA THR A 22 -10.14 -1.50 -6.74
C THR A 22 -9.39 -2.18 -5.60
N LEU A 23 -8.53 -3.17 -5.91
CA LEU A 23 -7.73 -3.86 -4.89
C LEU A 23 -6.71 -2.91 -4.24
N THR A 24 -6.08 -2.04 -5.03
CA THR A 24 -5.10 -1.06 -4.53
C THR A 24 -5.76 0.00 -3.67
N GLU A 25 -6.91 0.51 -4.07
CA GLU A 25 -7.70 1.47 -3.28
C GLU A 25 -8.10 0.86 -1.93
N ALA A 26 -8.62 -0.36 -1.93
CA ALA A 26 -8.97 -1.07 -0.68
C ALA A 26 -7.75 -1.28 0.23
N ALA A 27 -6.59 -1.65 -0.33
CA ALA A 27 -5.35 -1.80 0.42
C ALA A 27 -4.85 -0.47 1.01
N ILE A 28 -5.01 0.64 0.28
CA ILE A 28 -4.65 1.97 0.73
C ILE A 28 -5.54 2.43 1.88
N GLU A 29 -6.86 2.26 1.77
CA GLU A 29 -7.82 2.69 2.79
C GLU A 29 -7.59 1.99 4.14
N ARG A 30 -7.17 0.72 4.09
CA ARG A 30 -6.95 -0.10 5.28
C ARG A 30 -5.57 0.06 5.91
N SER A 31 -4.63 0.71 5.23
CA SER A 31 -3.25 0.81 5.71
C SER A 31 -3.16 1.72 6.95
N PRO A 32 -2.79 1.18 8.14
CA PRO A 32 -2.66 1.98 9.35
C PRO A 32 -1.50 2.98 9.22
N GLU A 33 -0.44 2.64 8.49
CA GLU A 33 0.68 3.55 8.25
C GLU A 33 0.21 4.80 7.48
N LEU A 34 -0.60 4.63 6.43
CA LEU A 34 -1.15 5.76 5.68
C LEU A 34 -2.10 6.61 6.53
N GLN A 35 -2.93 5.99 7.37
CA GLN A 35 -3.79 6.72 8.31
C GLN A 35 -2.95 7.58 9.28
N THR A 36 -1.87 7.05 9.83
CA THR A 36 -0.99 7.83 10.72
C THR A 36 -0.27 8.98 9.99
N LEU A 37 0.09 8.81 8.71
CA LEU A 37 0.66 9.89 7.89
C LEU A 37 -0.39 10.97 7.63
N ASP A 38 -1.61 10.59 7.30
CA ASP A 38 -2.72 11.52 7.03
C ASP A 38 -3.08 12.34 8.28
N GLU A 39 -3.11 11.70 9.45
CA GLU A 39 -3.29 12.38 10.74
C GLU A 39 -2.17 13.39 11.04
N ARG A 40 -0.91 13.01 10.77
CA ARG A 40 0.24 13.91 10.97
C ARG A 40 0.20 15.11 10.03
N ILE A 41 -0.13 14.89 8.76
CA ILE A 41 -0.28 15.97 7.76
C ILE A 41 -1.41 16.91 8.19
N ALA A 42 -2.57 16.37 8.57
CA ALA A 42 -3.71 17.17 9.03
C ALA A 42 -3.37 18.01 10.28
N LEU A 43 -2.55 17.47 11.19
CA LEU A 43 -2.09 18.19 12.37
C LEU A 43 -1.12 19.33 12.01
N ILE A 44 -0.23 19.13 11.03
CA ILE A 44 0.66 20.19 10.52
C ILE A 44 -0.16 21.26 9.80
N ASP A 45 -1.12 20.87 8.97
CA ASP A 45 -2.01 21.81 8.26
C ASP A 45 -2.75 22.72 9.24
N ARG A 46 -3.27 22.16 10.33
CA ARG A 46 -3.90 22.95 11.39
C ARG A 46 -2.93 23.91 12.06
N ARG A 47 -1.67 23.50 12.27
CA ARG A 47 -0.63 24.38 12.83
C ARG A 47 -0.24 25.51 11.87
N LEU A 48 -0.14 25.23 10.58
CA LEU A 48 0.12 26.22 9.53
C LEU A 48 -1.00 27.25 9.45
N GLN A 49 -2.26 26.82 9.50
CA GLN A 49 -3.41 27.73 9.55
C GLN A 49 -3.36 28.67 10.75
N LEU A 50 -3.05 28.13 11.95
CA LEU A 50 -2.91 28.94 13.16
C LEU A 50 -1.69 29.87 13.10
N ALA A 51 -0.58 29.44 12.49
CA ALA A 51 0.61 30.25 12.30
C ALA A 51 0.32 31.43 11.35
N GLY A 52 -0.35 31.17 10.22
CA GLY A 52 -0.79 32.21 9.28
C GLY A 52 -1.69 33.26 9.95
N GLN A 53 -2.70 32.82 10.70
CA GLN A 53 -3.56 33.74 11.45
C GLN A 53 -2.79 34.61 12.45
N ARG A 54 -1.75 34.07 13.10
CA ARG A 54 -0.90 34.82 14.03
C ARG A 54 -0.03 35.83 13.32
N ILE A 55 0.53 35.46 12.17
CA ILE A 55 1.33 36.36 11.32
C ILE A 55 0.45 37.51 10.83
N ASP A 56 -0.77 37.23 10.34
CA ASP A 56 -1.71 38.24 9.87
C ASP A 56 -2.12 39.21 10.99
N GLN A 57 -2.42 38.69 12.18
CA GLN A 57 -2.75 39.52 13.35
C GLN A 57 -1.56 40.37 13.82
N ALA A 58 -0.33 39.83 13.77
CA ALA A 58 0.88 40.55 14.13
C ALA A 58 1.17 41.67 13.12
N ASN A 59 1.05 41.37 11.82
CA ASN A 59 1.16 42.35 10.75
C ASN A 59 0.11 43.47 10.90
N ALA A 60 -1.14 43.12 11.20
CA ALA A 60 -2.22 44.09 11.40
C ALA A 60 -2.01 45.01 12.63
N ARG A 61 -1.19 44.62 13.61
CA ARG A 61 -0.87 45.41 14.81
C ARG A 61 0.47 46.15 14.72
N GLN A 62 1.23 45.98 13.65
CA GLN A 62 2.57 46.57 13.51
C GLN A 62 2.57 48.11 13.65
N TRP A 63 1.47 48.77 13.29
CA TRP A 63 1.31 50.21 13.44
C TRP A 63 1.28 50.67 14.91
N THR A 64 0.86 49.83 15.87
CA THR A 64 0.76 50.23 17.27
C THR A 64 2.13 50.46 17.90
N GLY A 65 3.18 49.81 17.40
CA GLY A 65 4.56 50.04 17.85
C GLY A 65 5.08 51.46 17.59
N TYR A 66 4.43 52.20 16.67
CA TYR A 66 4.74 53.60 16.38
C TYR A 66 3.95 54.59 17.27
N LEU A 67 2.92 54.12 17.98
CA LEU A 67 2.10 54.94 18.87
C LEU A 67 2.61 54.80 20.31
N THR A 68 3.57 55.65 20.67
CA THR A 68 4.08 55.77 22.05
C THR A 68 4.12 57.23 22.48
N THR A 69 3.75 57.50 23.72
CA THR A 69 3.81 58.83 24.34
C THR A 69 5.10 59.05 25.15
N ASP A 70 5.98 58.05 25.22
CA ASP A 70 7.26 58.11 25.94
C ASP A 70 8.38 58.64 25.03
N PRO A 71 9.03 59.78 25.36
CA PRO A 71 10.09 60.37 24.56
C PRO A 71 11.32 59.46 24.38
N ILE A 72 11.61 58.57 25.34
CA ILE A 72 12.74 57.62 25.22
C ILE A 72 12.42 56.55 24.18
N ALA A 73 11.18 56.04 24.18
CA ALA A 73 10.72 55.06 23.21
C ALA A 73 10.68 55.61 21.77
N ILE A 74 10.34 56.90 21.61
CA ILE A 74 10.38 57.60 20.31
C ILE A 74 11.82 57.60 19.76
N LEU A 75 12.80 58.00 20.59
CA LEU A 75 14.22 58.00 20.21
C LEU A 75 14.69 56.59 19.84
N GLN A 76 14.36 55.58 20.63
CA GLN A 76 14.74 54.19 20.35
C GLN A 76 14.12 53.68 19.03
N ASN A 77 12.86 53.99 18.75
CA ASN A 77 12.20 53.65 17.49
C ASN A 77 12.84 54.37 16.28
N LEU A 78 13.28 55.61 16.43
CA LEU A 78 13.92 56.41 15.37
C LEU A 78 15.33 55.90 15.02
N PHE A 79 16.10 55.50 16.04
CA PHE A 79 17.43 54.91 15.87
C PHE A 79 17.40 53.40 15.62
N GLY A 80 16.22 52.85 15.32
CA GLY A 80 16.05 51.48 14.87
C GLY A 80 16.14 50.40 15.96
N GLY A 81 16.24 50.77 17.24
CA GLY A 81 16.44 49.86 18.38
C GLY A 81 15.24 49.72 19.33
N GLY A 82 14.03 50.08 18.91
CA GLY A 82 12.81 50.10 19.74
C GLY A 82 11.84 48.93 19.53
N GLN A 83 10.64 49.04 20.11
CA GLN A 83 9.58 48.01 20.08
C GLN A 83 9.19 47.56 18.67
N VAL A 84 9.31 48.45 17.68
CA VAL A 84 9.03 48.15 16.27
C VAL A 84 9.99 47.10 15.70
N GLN A 85 11.27 47.13 16.08
CA GLN A 85 12.25 46.15 15.61
C GLN A 85 11.99 44.78 16.25
N GLN A 86 11.64 44.74 17.54
CA GLN A 86 11.29 43.51 18.25
C GLN A 86 10.05 42.84 17.64
N GLN A 87 9.02 43.62 17.28
CA GLN A 87 7.83 43.09 16.61
C GLN A 87 8.15 42.50 15.23
N ARG A 88 9.00 43.15 14.44
CA ARG A 88 9.46 42.62 13.14
C ARG A 88 10.21 41.32 13.30
N MET A 89 11.14 41.23 14.26
CA MET A 89 11.88 39.99 14.55
C MET A 89 10.94 38.84 14.94
N ALA A 90 9.92 39.13 15.76
CA ALA A 90 8.92 38.13 16.15
C ALA A 90 8.09 37.62 14.96
N ILE A 91 7.72 38.51 14.03
CA ILE A 91 7.02 38.12 12.79
C ILE A 91 7.92 37.22 11.93
N THR A 92 9.18 37.61 11.72
CA THR A 92 10.12 36.81 10.92
C THR A 92 10.39 35.43 11.52
N ASP A 93 10.46 35.30 12.85
CA ASP A 93 10.58 34.00 13.52
C ASP A 93 9.33 33.12 13.29
N LEU A 94 8.13 33.71 13.29
CA LEU A 94 6.90 32.99 12.95
C LEU A 94 6.87 32.55 11.48
N GLU A 95 7.33 33.38 10.56
CA GLU A 95 7.44 33.06 9.13
C GLU A 95 8.43 31.92 8.89
N ILE A 96 9.61 31.94 9.53
CA ILE A 96 10.59 30.85 9.45
C ILE A 96 10.00 29.54 9.96
N ARG A 97 9.31 29.56 11.11
CA ARG A 97 8.66 28.36 11.65
C ARG A 97 7.53 27.85 10.75
N ALA A 98 6.81 28.74 10.08
CA ALA A 98 5.82 28.34 9.10
C ALA A 98 6.48 27.63 7.89
N ALA A 99 7.60 28.17 7.39
CA ALA A 99 8.38 27.54 6.33
C ALA A 99 8.93 26.15 6.73
N ASP A 100 9.42 26.00 7.96
CA ASP A 100 9.87 24.71 8.49
C ASP A 100 8.72 23.69 8.55
N LEU A 101 7.53 24.13 8.95
CA LEU A 101 6.33 23.28 8.97
C LEU A 101 5.89 22.88 7.55
N GLU A 102 5.98 23.78 6.57
CA GLU A 102 5.71 23.47 5.16
C GLU A 102 6.71 22.45 4.60
N ALA A 103 7.99 22.58 4.95
CA ALA A 103 9.02 21.61 4.56
C ALA A 103 8.73 20.21 5.17
N ALA A 104 8.35 20.16 6.45
CA ALA A 104 7.98 18.93 7.13
C ALA A 104 6.72 18.28 6.50
N ARG A 105 5.72 19.09 6.14
CA ARG A 105 4.52 18.65 5.41
C ARG A 105 4.89 18.02 4.07
N ALA A 106 5.74 18.68 3.28
CA ALA A 106 6.16 18.19 1.98
C ALA A 106 6.94 16.87 2.07
N GLU A 107 7.72 16.65 3.13
CA GLU A 107 8.37 15.37 3.38
C GLU A 107 7.37 14.26 3.70
N LEU A 108 6.37 14.53 4.55
CA LEU A 108 5.31 13.56 4.85
C LEU A 108 4.47 13.22 3.62
N GLU A 109 4.16 14.20 2.77
CA GLU A 109 3.46 13.97 1.50
C GLU A 109 4.26 13.06 0.55
N ARG A 110 5.58 13.24 0.49
CA ARG A 110 6.48 12.35 -0.26
C ARG A 110 6.47 10.93 0.30
N GLN A 111 6.53 10.77 1.62
CA GLN A 111 6.44 9.45 2.28
C GLN A 111 5.09 8.78 2.01
N ARG A 112 3.99 9.54 2.07
CA ARG A 112 2.65 9.07 1.75
C ARG A 112 2.57 8.56 0.31
N ALA A 113 3.07 9.34 -0.65
CA ALA A 113 3.09 8.96 -2.06
C ALA A 113 3.91 7.69 -2.30
N ALA A 114 5.10 7.60 -1.69
CA ALA A 114 5.95 6.42 -1.77
C ALA A 114 5.25 5.17 -1.20
N LYS A 115 4.56 5.30 -0.07
CA LYS A 115 3.81 4.19 0.55
C LYS A 115 2.62 3.74 -0.28
N ARG A 116 1.88 4.67 -0.89
CA ARG A 116 0.80 4.33 -1.82
C ARG A 116 1.33 3.58 -3.04
N SER A 117 2.46 4.02 -3.59
CA SER A 117 3.13 3.33 -4.70
C SER A 117 3.58 1.93 -4.29
N GLN A 118 4.19 1.79 -3.11
CA GLN A 118 4.64 0.51 -2.58
C GLN A 118 3.46 -0.48 -2.40
N LEU A 119 2.33 -0.02 -1.89
CA LEU A 119 1.13 -0.87 -1.76
C LEU A 119 0.58 -1.30 -3.12
N GLY A 120 0.53 -0.38 -4.09
CA GLY A 120 0.11 -0.71 -5.47
C GLY A 120 1.02 -1.77 -6.11
N GLU A 121 2.34 -1.64 -5.94
CA GLU A 121 3.31 -2.63 -6.43
C GLU A 121 3.15 -3.99 -5.75
N GLN A 122 2.92 -4.02 -4.44
CA GLN A 122 2.66 -5.25 -3.69
C GLN A 122 1.38 -5.96 -4.17
N VAL A 123 0.29 -5.21 -4.34
CA VAL A 123 -0.98 -5.75 -4.87
C VAL A 123 -0.76 -6.32 -6.26
N LEU A 124 -0.13 -5.57 -7.16
CA LEU A 124 0.18 -6.03 -8.51
C LEU A 124 1.02 -7.31 -8.51
N THR A 125 2.08 -7.34 -7.71
CA THR A 125 2.98 -8.50 -7.61
C THR A 125 2.21 -9.75 -7.16
N LEU A 126 1.34 -9.61 -6.18
CA LEU A 126 0.54 -10.72 -5.66
C LEU A 126 -0.53 -11.19 -6.66
N VAL A 127 -1.16 -10.27 -7.39
CA VAL A 127 -2.12 -10.62 -8.46
C VAL A 127 -1.42 -11.37 -9.58
N ILE A 128 -0.25 -10.90 -10.04
CA ILE A 128 0.55 -11.61 -11.05
C ILE A 128 0.98 -12.98 -10.51
N ALA A 129 1.42 -13.08 -9.25
CA ALA A 129 1.77 -14.35 -8.65
C ALA A 129 0.58 -15.33 -8.62
N TYR A 130 -0.62 -14.83 -8.33
CA TYR A 130 -1.84 -15.63 -8.38
C TYR A 130 -2.15 -16.14 -9.80
N GLU A 131 -2.14 -15.25 -10.80
CA GLU A 131 -2.44 -15.59 -12.19
C GLU A 131 -1.42 -16.58 -12.74
N THR A 132 -0.13 -16.29 -12.58
CA THR A 132 0.94 -17.16 -13.06
C THR A 132 0.92 -18.54 -12.40
N ALA A 133 0.58 -18.63 -11.11
CA ALA A 133 0.40 -19.91 -10.44
C ALA A 133 -0.82 -20.67 -11.01
N GLY A 134 -1.92 -19.98 -11.31
CA GLY A 134 -3.09 -20.56 -11.98
C GLY A 134 -2.80 -21.06 -13.40
N ASP A 135 -1.99 -20.33 -14.16
CA ASP A 135 -1.56 -20.74 -15.51
C ASP A 135 -0.69 -22.00 -15.46
N ARG A 136 0.26 -22.04 -14.52
CA ARG A 136 1.11 -23.22 -14.28
C ARG A 136 0.30 -24.42 -13.81
N GLU A 137 -0.67 -24.21 -12.93
CA GLU A 137 -1.58 -25.27 -12.48
C GLU A 137 -2.33 -25.88 -13.67
N ARG A 138 -2.90 -25.05 -14.55
CA ARG A 138 -3.60 -25.50 -15.76
C ARG A 138 -2.70 -26.26 -16.73
N ALA A 139 -1.46 -25.80 -16.90
CA ALA A 139 -0.47 -26.47 -17.74
C ALA A 139 -0.13 -27.88 -17.21
N ILE A 140 0.09 -28.03 -15.89
CA ILE A 140 0.36 -29.34 -15.28
C ILE A 140 -0.86 -30.25 -15.33
N LEU A 141 -2.08 -29.71 -15.13
CA LEU A 141 -3.31 -30.49 -15.27
C LEU A 141 -3.47 -31.07 -16.68
N ALA A 142 -3.15 -30.28 -17.72
CA ALA A 142 -3.14 -30.78 -19.09
C ALA A 142 -2.10 -31.91 -19.27
N GLN A 143 -0.90 -31.77 -18.71
CA GLN A 143 0.14 -32.81 -18.76
C GLN A 143 -0.28 -34.08 -18.01
N LEU A 144 -0.87 -33.96 -16.83
CA LEU A 144 -1.39 -35.09 -16.05
C LEU A 144 -2.46 -35.85 -16.84
N SER A 145 -3.42 -35.14 -17.45
CA SER A 145 -4.47 -35.77 -18.25
C SER A 145 -3.91 -36.56 -19.44
N HIS A 146 -2.88 -36.03 -20.10
CA HIS A 146 -2.19 -36.71 -21.19
C HIS A 146 -1.42 -37.94 -20.68
N HIS A 147 -0.72 -37.78 -19.56
CA HIS A 147 0.06 -38.85 -18.95
C HIS A 147 -0.82 -40.01 -18.45
N ASP A 148 -2.02 -39.74 -17.95
CA ASP A 148 -2.98 -40.77 -17.53
C ASP A 148 -3.40 -41.67 -18.70
N LEU A 149 -3.63 -41.08 -19.89
CA LEU A 149 -3.94 -41.85 -21.09
C LEU A 149 -2.77 -42.75 -21.50
N LEU A 150 -1.55 -42.20 -21.51
CA LEU A 150 -0.35 -42.97 -21.84
C LEU A 150 -0.08 -44.08 -20.82
N THR A 151 -0.31 -43.81 -19.54
CA THR A 151 -0.12 -44.77 -18.46
C THR A 151 -1.00 -46.00 -18.68
N ARG A 152 -2.27 -45.81 -19.05
CA ARG A 152 -3.19 -46.91 -19.40
C ARG A 152 -2.70 -47.73 -20.59
N ILE A 153 -2.15 -47.07 -21.61
CA ILE A 153 -1.59 -47.78 -22.79
C ILE A 153 -0.39 -48.61 -22.37
N THR A 154 0.56 -48.05 -21.62
CA THR A 154 1.72 -48.80 -21.11
C THR A 154 1.33 -49.93 -20.16
N GLU A 155 0.26 -49.77 -19.38
CA GLU A 155 -0.24 -50.84 -18.52
C GLU A 155 -0.75 -52.02 -19.34
N ILE A 156 -1.50 -51.77 -20.41
CA ILE A 156 -1.96 -52.81 -21.34
C ILE A 156 -0.76 -53.51 -21.98
N ASP A 157 0.21 -52.74 -22.49
CA ASP A 157 1.42 -53.27 -23.13
C ASP A 157 2.26 -54.13 -22.16
N TYR A 158 2.42 -53.68 -20.91
CA TYR A 158 3.08 -54.43 -19.84
C TYR A 158 2.38 -55.78 -19.56
N ARG A 159 1.05 -55.77 -19.44
CA ARG A 159 0.26 -56.99 -19.18
C ARG A 159 0.33 -58.01 -20.33
N LEU A 160 0.54 -57.54 -21.56
CA LEU A 160 0.74 -58.36 -22.74
C LEU A 160 2.20 -58.82 -22.91
N GLY A 161 3.11 -58.39 -22.03
CA GLY A 161 4.53 -58.73 -22.08
C GLY A 161 5.35 -57.92 -23.08
N GLY A 162 4.78 -56.84 -23.64
CA GLY A 162 5.45 -55.95 -24.60
C GLY A 162 6.40 -54.93 -23.95
N SER A 163 6.19 -54.60 -22.67
CA SER A 163 7.03 -53.67 -21.92
C SER A 163 7.72 -54.31 -20.71
N SER A 164 8.78 -53.67 -20.20
CA SER A 164 9.43 -54.08 -18.95
C SER A 164 8.74 -53.47 -17.72
N THR A 165 8.91 -54.11 -16.56
CA THR A 165 8.44 -53.58 -15.27
C THR A 165 9.07 -52.22 -14.94
N GLU A 166 10.33 -52.01 -15.31
CA GLU A 166 11.03 -50.74 -15.09
C GLU A 166 10.37 -49.58 -15.85
N THR A 167 9.98 -49.80 -17.12
CA THR A 167 9.24 -48.79 -17.90
C THR A 167 7.89 -48.45 -17.27
N TYR A 168 7.20 -49.43 -16.69
CA TYR A 168 5.94 -49.21 -16.00
C TYR A 168 6.12 -48.43 -14.67
N LEU A 169 7.10 -48.80 -13.85
CA LEU A 169 7.38 -48.12 -12.58
C LEU A 169 7.88 -46.69 -12.78
N THR A 170 8.73 -46.45 -13.79
CA THR A 170 9.19 -45.10 -14.13
C THR A 170 8.03 -44.20 -14.58
N ARG A 171 7.04 -44.74 -15.29
CA ARG A 171 5.80 -44.03 -15.65
C ARG A 171 5.00 -43.64 -14.39
N ILE A 172 4.85 -44.54 -13.42
CA ILE A 172 4.17 -44.22 -12.14
C ILE A 172 4.92 -43.11 -11.39
N ALA A 173 6.24 -43.22 -11.27
CA ALA A 173 7.06 -42.22 -10.58
C ALA A 173 6.98 -40.82 -11.25
N GLN A 174 6.91 -40.76 -12.59
CA GLN A 174 6.71 -39.50 -13.32
C GLN A 174 5.37 -38.84 -12.97
N ARG A 175 4.30 -39.62 -12.82
CA ARG A 175 3.00 -39.11 -12.41
C ARG A 175 3.04 -38.50 -11.01
N GLU A 176 3.64 -39.21 -10.04
CA GLU A 176 3.77 -38.70 -8.68
C GLU A 176 4.52 -37.37 -8.64
N GLN A 177 5.57 -37.22 -9.45
CA GLN A 177 6.30 -35.94 -9.57
C GLN A 177 5.40 -34.81 -10.09
N LEU A 178 4.56 -35.08 -11.10
CA LEU A 178 3.61 -34.09 -11.63
C LEU A 178 2.54 -33.71 -10.59
N GLU A 179 2.04 -34.67 -9.81
CA GLU A 179 1.08 -34.40 -8.72
C GLU A 179 1.70 -33.55 -7.61
N ILE A 180 2.97 -33.78 -7.25
CA ILE A 180 3.70 -32.93 -6.31
C ILE A 180 3.83 -31.50 -6.84
N GLN A 181 4.16 -31.35 -8.14
CA GLN A 181 4.25 -30.03 -8.77
C GLN A 181 2.89 -29.31 -8.82
N TRP A 182 1.83 -30.03 -9.16
CA TRP A 182 0.47 -29.48 -9.14
C TRP A 182 0.08 -28.96 -7.75
N ASN A 183 0.28 -29.78 -6.71
CA ASN A 183 0.00 -29.39 -5.33
C ASN A 183 0.80 -28.15 -4.90
N ARG A 184 2.06 -28.04 -5.34
CA ARG A 184 2.89 -26.87 -5.11
C ARG A 184 2.30 -25.61 -5.73
N TYR A 185 1.97 -25.63 -7.03
CA TYR A 185 1.38 -24.46 -7.70
C TYR A 185 0.02 -24.07 -7.12
N ARG A 186 -0.80 -25.06 -6.75
CA ARG A 186 -2.07 -24.82 -6.06
C ARG A 186 -1.84 -24.10 -4.72
N LEU A 187 -0.85 -24.55 -3.94
CA LEU A 187 -0.50 -23.92 -2.68
C LEU A 187 0.00 -22.49 -2.88
N GLU A 188 0.89 -22.27 -3.86
CA GLU A 188 1.40 -20.94 -4.23
C GLU A 188 0.24 -19.99 -4.57
N ARG A 189 -0.73 -20.45 -5.38
CA ARG A 189 -1.93 -19.67 -5.71
C ARG A 189 -2.76 -19.31 -4.48
N GLU A 190 -3.03 -20.27 -3.60
CA GLU A 190 -3.80 -20.03 -2.37
C GLU A 190 -3.04 -19.15 -1.36
N THR A 191 -1.70 -19.19 -1.35
CA THR A 191 -0.90 -18.27 -0.53
C THR A 191 -0.99 -16.83 -1.02
N ALA A 192 -0.86 -16.61 -2.33
CA ALA A 192 -0.99 -15.29 -2.93
C ALA A 192 -2.39 -14.70 -2.67
N LYS A 193 -3.44 -15.52 -2.85
CA LYS A 193 -4.82 -15.13 -2.54
C LYS A 193 -4.99 -14.73 -1.08
N ARG A 194 -4.47 -15.52 -0.13
CA ARG A 194 -4.54 -15.19 1.31
C ARG A 194 -3.81 -13.90 1.65
N GLN A 195 -2.65 -13.66 1.05
CA GLN A 195 -1.91 -12.41 1.24
C GLN A 195 -2.71 -11.22 0.71
N LEU A 196 -3.30 -11.33 -0.49
CA LEU A 196 -4.19 -10.30 -1.04
C LEU A 196 -5.37 -9.99 -0.11
N LEU A 197 -6.03 -11.02 0.42
CA LEU A 197 -7.13 -10.87 1.38
C LEU A 197 -6.67 -10.14 2.65
N SER A 198 -5.47 -10.45 3.16
CA SER A 198 -4.94 -9.79 4.34
C SER A 198 -4.63 -8.30 4.12
N LEU A 199 -4.15 -7.93 2.93
CA LEU A 199 -3.82 -6.55 2.59
C LEU A 199 -5.05 -5.69 2.30
N THR A 200 -6.01 -6.25 1.57
CA THR A 200 -7.23 -5.55 1.14
C THR A 200 -8.34 -5.58 2.19
N GLY A 201 -8.33 -6.57 3.09
CA GLY A 201 -9.36 -6.77 4.09
C GLY A 201 -10.67 -7.34 3.54
N PHE A 202 -10.69 -7.79 2.28
CA PHE A 202 -11.77 -8.59 1.72
C PHE A 202 -11.81 -9.97 2.38
N SER A 203 -12.96 -10.66 2.27
CA SER A 203 -13.09 -12.06 2.70
C SER A 203 -12.99 -12.99 1.51
N ALA A 204 -12.58 -14.24 1.78
CA ALA A 204 -12.84 -15.30 0.82
C ALA A 204 -14.36 -15.44 0.67
N PRO A 205 -14.89 -15.60 -0.56
CA PRO A 205 -16.31 -15.85 -0.73
C PRO A 205 -16.67 -17.10 0.08
N GLU A 206 -17.61 -16.96 1.02
CA GLU A 206 -18.22 -18.09 1.70
C GLU A 206 -18.92 -18.92 0.62
N ILE A 207 -18.36 -20.10 0.33
CA ILE A 207 -19.06 -21.10 -0.46
C ILE A 207 -20.23 -21.54 0.42
N THR A 208 -21.38 -20.94 0.20
CA THR A 208 -22.66 -21.39 0.75
C THR A 208 -22.93 -22.75 0.13
N GLY A 209 -22.66 -23.80 0.91
CA GLY A 209 -23.07 -25.17 0.61
C GLY A 209 -24.52 -25.40 0.99
#